data_AF-A0A4Q2YCK8-F1
#
_entry.id   AF-A0A4Q2YCK8-F1
#
_cell.length_a   1.000
_cell.length_b   1.000
_cell.length_c   1.000
_cell.angle_alpha   90.00
_cell.angle_beta   90.00
_cell.angle_gamma   90.00
#
_symmetry.space_group_name_H-M   'P 1'
#
loop_
_entity.id
_entity.type
_entity.pdbx_description
1 polymer ?
#
loop_
_entity_poly.entity_id
_entity_poly.type
_entity_poly.pdbx_seq_one_letter_code
_entity_poly.pdbx_strand_id
1 'polypeptide(L)'
;MTGWHVLVFHRKAGDSDEPSPSARLAIWQTDFDGLGWLDRLVAEQNATVKGNGYPLDYTTTVGQVRDAILTGPPHALKRWKSEQSASFSENWTGRTVVDRDALVAADSSDEVLVRAWDES
;
A
#
# COMPACT_ATOMS: atom_id res chain seq x y z
N MET A 1 0.55 -14.69 -11.62
CA MET A 1 0.05 -13.44 -11.03
C MET A 1 -1.45 -13.39 -11.17
N THR A 2 -2.16 -13.47 -10.06
CA THR A 2 -3.64 -13.38 -10.03
C THR A 2 -4.11 -11.95 -9.76
N GLY A 3 -3.20 -11.11 -9.26
CA GLY A 3 -3.43 -9.75 -8.79
C GLY A 3 -2.28 -9.28 -7.91
N TRP A 4 -2.52 -8.20 -7.19
CA TRP A 4 -1.57 -7.64 -6.23
C TRP A 4 -2.24 -7.45 -4.88
N HIS A 5 -1.46 -7.73 -3.83
CA HIS A 5 -1.79 -7.33 -2.48
C HIS A 5 -1.03 -6.05 -2.14
N VAL A 6 -1.77 -4.95 -1.98
CA VAL A 6 -1.20 -3.62 -1.70
C VAL A 6 -1.40 -3.28 -0.23
N LEU A 7 -0.30 -2.97 0.45
CA LEU A 7 -0.28 -2.48 1.82
C LEU A 7 0.34 -1.09 1.86
N VAL A 8 -0.25 -0.18 2.64
CA VAL A 8 0.26 1.18 2.83
C VAL A 8 0.57 1.37 4.30
N PHE A 9 1.80 1.80 4.58
CA PHE A 9 2.28 2.07 5.92
C PHE A 9 2.75 3.51 6.03
N HIS A 10 2.44 4.15 7.14
CA HIS A 10 3.11 5.37 7.57
C HIS A 10 4.56 5.03 7.93
N ARG A 11 5.52 5.83 7.46
CA ARG A 11 6.93 5.64 7.79
C ARG A 11 7.41 6.81 8.63
N LYS A 12 7.85 6.55 9.87
CA LYS A 12 8.50 7.58 10.68
C LYS A 12 9.99 7.63 10.35
N ALA A 13 10.56 8.83 10.46
CA ALA A 13 12.01 9.01 10.31
C ALA A 13 12.75 8.13 11.34
N GLY A 14 13.58 7.21 10.85
CA GLY A 14 14.36 6.28 11.68
C GLY A 14 13.71 4.91 11.93
N ASP A 15 12.55 4.62 11.33
CA ASP A 15 12.00 3.26 11.37
C ASP A 15 12.86 2.26 10.59
N SER A 16 12.92 1.02 11.10
CA SER A 16 13.47 -0.14 10.40
C SER A 16 12.80 -0.34 9.03
N ASP A 17 13.47 -1.03 8.10
CA ASP A 17 12.89 -1.37 6.78
C ASP A 17 11.63 -2.25 6.86
N GLU A 18 11.36 -2.86 8.02
CA GLU A 18 10.13 -3.58 8.29
C GLU A 18 9.09 -2.69 8.98
N PRO A 19 7.97 -2.36 8.31
CA PRO A 19 6.95 -1.49 8.88
C PRO A 19 6.15 -2.19 9.98
N SER A 20 5.89 -1.48 11.08
CA SER A 20 5.03 -2.00 12.16
C SER A 20 3.59 -2.20 11.67
N PRO A 21 2.91 -3.30 12.06
CA PRO A 21 1.48 -3.48 11.79
C PRO A 21 0.60 -2.33 12.29
N SER A 22 1.01 -1.64 13.36
CA SER A 22 0.31 -0.48 13.91
C SER A 22 0.44 0.79 13.06
N ALA A 23 1.38 0.83 12.11
CA ALA A 23 1.57 1.94 11.19
C ALA A 23 0.79 1.77 9.88
N ARG A 24 0.00 0.71 9.74
CA ARG A 24 -0.73 0.41 8.49
C ARG A 24 -1.90 1.37 8.30
N LEU A 25 -1.84 2.15 7.23
CA LEU A 25 -2.86 3.11 6.82
C LEU A 25 -3.93 2.47 5.92
N ALA A 26 -3.55 1.54 5.04
CA ALA A 26 -4.49 0.89 4.15
C ALA A 26 -4.01 -0.48 3.68
N ILE A 27 -4.95 -1.31 3.23
CA ILE A 27 -4.71 -2.62 2.64
C ILE A 27 -5.84 -2.98 1.67
N TRP A 28 -5.49 -3.46 0.47
CA TRP A 28 -6.47 -3.94 -0.51
C TRP A 28 -5.83 -4.91 -1.51
N GLN A 29 -6.69 -5.61 -2.25
CA GLN A 29 -6.31 -6.39 -3.42
C GLN A 29 -6.73 -5.69 -4.70
N THR A 30 -5.92 -5.88 -5.73
CA THR A 30 -6.19 -5.37 -7.07
C THR A 30 -5.84 -6.39 -8.14
N ASP A 31 -6.36 -6.19 -9.35
CA ASP A 31 -6.03 -7.00 -10.53
C ASP A 31 -4.61 -6.71 -11.05
N PHE A 32 -4.16 -7.46 -12.04
CA PHE A 32 -2.82 -7.35 -12.62
C PHE A 32 -2.38 -5.91 -12.99
N ASP A 33 -3.29 -5.09 -13.52
CA ASP A 33 -3.00 -3.69 -13.90
C ASP A 33 -3.08 -2.69 -12.73
N GLY A 34 -3.28 -3.19 -11.51
CA GLY A 34 -3.62 -2.40 -10.33
C GLY A 34 -2.50 -1.53 -9.77
N LEU A 35 -1.26 -1.70 -10.22
CA LEU A 35 -0.11 -0.88 -9.83
C LEU A 35 0.16 0.30 -10.77
N GLY A 36 -0.56 0.44 -11.89
CA GLY A 36 -0.28 1.47 -12.88
C GLY A 36 -0.41 2.92 -12.38
N TRP A 37 -1.00 3.15 -11.20
CA TRP A 37 -0.99 4.44 -10.53
C TRP A 37 0.33 4.70 -9.76
N LEU A 38 0.94 3.67 -9.17
CA LEU A 38 2.26 3.75 -8.54
C LEU A 38 3.35 3.93 -9.58
N ASP A 39 3.26 3.23 -10.71
CA ASP A 39 4.22 3.38 -11.80
C ASP A 39 4.17 4.80 -12.39
N ARG A 40 2.99 5.42 -12.43
CA ARG A 40 2.83 6.84 -12.78
C ARG A 40 3.51 7.76 -11.75
N LEU A 41 3.31 7.53 -10.46
CA LEU A 41 4.00 8.31 -9.41
C LEU A 41 5.52 8.18 -9.53
N VAL A 42 6.05 7.01 -9.87
CA VAL A 42 7.49 6.81 -10.12
C VAL A 42 7.94 7.58 -11.36
N ALA A 43 7.19 7.49 -12.47
CA ALA A 43 7.51 8.21 -13.70
C ALA A 43 7.51 9.73 -13.52
N GLU A 44 6.62 10.26 -12.66
CA GLU A 44 6.53 11.67 -12.31
C GLU A 44 7.54 12.11 -11.22
N GLN A 45 8.43 11.21 -10.77
CA GLN A 45 9.39 11.44 -9.68
C GLN A 45 8.74 11.75 -8.32
N ASN A 46 7.45 11.39 -8.17
CA ASN A 46 6.68 11.51 -6.94
C ASN A 46 6.81 10.27 -6.05
N ALA A 47 7.38 9.17 -6.55
CA ALA A 47 7.68 7.97 -5.79
C ALA A 47 9.02 7.35 -6.21
N THR A 48 9.66 6.61 -5.30
CA THR A 48 10.84 5.79 -5.58
C THR A 48 10.50 4.33 -5.34
N VAL A 49 10.79 3.46 -6.30
CA VAL A 49 10.66 2.01 -6.14
C VAL A 49 11.98 1.41 -5.66
N LYS A 50 11.91 0.50 -4.69
CA LYS A 50 13.00 -0.31 -4.18
C LYS A 50 12.63 -1.79 -4.27
N GLY A 51 13.65 -2.62 -4.51
CA GLY A 51 13.52 -4.08 -4.61
C GLY A 51 14.04 -4.62 -5.96
N ASN A 52 14.52 -5.86 -5.95
CA ASN A 52 14.96 -6.61 -7.14
C ASN A 52 13.99 -7.76 -7.48
N GLY A 53 12.73 -7.67 -7.04
CA GLY A 53 11.72 -8.70 -7.14
C GLY A 53 10.51 -8.37 -6.26
N TYR A 54 9.70 -9.37 -5.90
CA TYR A 54 8.59 -9.18 -4.97
C TYR A 54 9.04 -9.29 -3.52
N PRO A 55 8.52 -8.44 -2.62
CA PRO A 55 7.57 -7.36 -2.89
C PRO A 55 8.20 -6.15 -3.57
N LEU A 56 7.38 -5.39 -4.31
CA LEU A 56 7.74 -4.06 -4.81
C LEU A 56 7.45 -3.03 -3.71
N ASP A 57 8.49 -2.34 -3.26
CA ASP A 57 8.39 -1.33 -2.20
C ASP A 57 8.49 0.07 -2.82
N TYR A 58 7.39 0.81 -2.80
CA TYR A 58 7.32 2.18 -3.29
C TYR A 58 7.33 3.15 -2.10
N THR A 59 8.26 4.10 -2.11
CA THR A 59 8.33 5.18 -1.13
C THR A 59 7.83 6.48 -1.75
N THR A 60 6.87 7.14 -1.11
CA THR A 60 6.30 8.42 -1.53
C THR A 60 5.81 9.19 -0.29
N THR A 61 5.03 10.26 -0.46
CA THR A 61 4.45 11.02 0.65
C THR A 61 2.95 10.77 0.78
N VAL A 62 2.40 11.00 1.98
CA VAL A 62 0.95 10.91 2.22
C VAL A 62 0.18 11.77 1.23
N GLY A 63 0.65 12.99 0.94
CA GLY A 63 -0.03 13.93 0.03
C GLY A 63 -0.24 13.37 -1.38
N GLN A 64 0.67 12.52 -1.87
CA GLN A 64 0.56 11.92 -3.20
C GLN A 64 -0.46 10.79 -3.27
N VAL A 65 -0.71 10.11 -2.14
CA VAL A 65 -1.56 8.91 -2.11
C VAL A 65 -2.89 9.14 -1.39
N ARG A 66 -3.02 10.20 -0.59
CA ARG A 66 -4.15 10.45 0.31
C ARG A 66 -5.46 10.46 -0.45
N ASP A 67 -5.58 11.32 -1.46
CA ASP A 67 -6.84 11.51 -2.18
C ASP A 67 -7.24 10.24 -2.95
N ALA A 68 -6.26 9.53 -3.52
CA ALA A 68 -6.47 8.27 -4.20
C ALA A 68 -7.00 7.19 -3.23
N ILE A 69 -6.43 7.08 -2.03
CA ILE A 69 -6.84 6.09 -1.04
C ILE A 69 -8.19 6.44 -0.40
N LEU A 70 -8.43 7.71 -0.08
CA LEU A 70 -9.67 8.17 0.59
C LEU A 70 -10.89 8.10 -0.32
N THR A 71 -10.75 8.42 -1.60
CA THR A 71 -11.85 8.35 -2.59
C THR A 71 -12.25 6.90 -2.87
N GLY A 72 -11.29 5.98 -2.77
CA GLY A 72 -11.47 4.56 -2.95
C GLY A 72 -10.17 3.96 -3.47
N PRO A 73 -9.55 2.98 -2.77
CA PRO A 73 -8.21 2.54 -3.14
C PRO A 73 -8.13 2.11 -4.61
N PRO A 74 -7.09 2.53 -5.35
CA PRO A 74 -7.01 2.33 -6.79
C PRO A 74 -7.19 0.86 -7.18
N HIS A 75 -8.11 0.63 -8.12
CA HIS A 75 -8.41 -0.70 -8.64
C HIS A 75 -8.75 -1.74 -7.56
N ALA A 76 -9.25 -1.31 -6.39
CA ALA A 76 -9.61 -2.22 -5.33
C ALA A 76 -10.72 -3.17 -5.76
N LEU A 77 -10.48 -4.46 -5.58
CA LEU A 77 -11.47 -5.48 -5.82
C LEU A 77 -12.63 -5.34 -4.83
N LYS A 78 -13.86 -5.44 -5.34
CA LYS A 78 -15.08 -5.47 -4.50
C LYS A 78 -15.09 -6.69 -3.58
N ARG A 79 -14.45 -7.78 -4.00
CA ARG A 79 -14.27 -9.02 -3.24
C ARG A 79 -12.88 -9.57 -3.53
N TRP A 80 -12.14 -9.87 -2.47
CA TRP A 80 -10.81 -10.44 -2.56
C TRP A 80 -10.86 -11.84 -3.17
N LYS A 81 -9.85 -12.18 -3.98
CA LYS A 81 -9.79 -13.43 -4.76
C LYS A 81 -9.05 -14.54 -4.02
N SER A 82 -8.08 -14.18 -3.20
CA SER A 82 -7.18 -15.11 -2.51
C SER A 82 -6.81 -14.60 -1.13
N GLU A 83 -6.42 -15.50 -0.23
CA GLU A 83 -5.60 -15.14 0.93
C GLU A 83 -4.14 -15.19 0.49
N GLN A 84 -3.34 -14.19 0.87
CA GLN A 84 -1.89 -14.33 0.77
C GLN A 84 -1.42 -15.19 1.94
N SER A 85 -1.04 -16.44 1.67
CA SER A 85 -0.77 -17.44 2.69
C SER A 85 0.43 -17.08 3.57
N ALA A 86 0.20 -17.19 4.88
CA ALA A 86 1.16 -17.36 5.97
C ALA A 86 2.21 -16.26 6.14
N SER A 87 1.83 -15.10 6.68
CA SER A 87 2.52 -14.42 7.80
C SER A 87 2.11 -12.95 7.90
N PHE A 88 0.87 -12.58 8.24
CA PHE A 88 0.63 -11.28 8.89
C PHE A 88 -0.64 -11.27 9.76
N SER A 89 -0.40 -11.01 11.06
CA SER A 89 -1.25 -10.62 12.20
C SER A 89 -2.69 -11.14 12.37
N GLU A 90 -3.03 -11.46 13.63
CA GLU A 90 -4.36 -11.90 14.13
C GLU A 90 -5.54 -10.96 13.79
N ASN A 91 -5.31 -9.82 13.13
CA ASN A 91 -6.31 -8.81 12.79
C ASN A 91 -6.65 -8.75 11.29
N TRP A 92 -6.33 -9.80 10.53
CA TRP A 92 -6.62 -9.88 9.09
C TRP A 92 -8.13 -9.99 8.82
N THR A 93 -8.66 -9.15 7.92
CA THR A 93 -10.11 -8.99 7.72
C THR A 93 -10.60 -9.41 6.32
N GLY A 94 -9.73 -9.85 5.42
CA GLY A 94 -10.09 -10.34 4.07
C GLY A 94 -10.86 -9.34 3.21
N ARG A 95 -10.67 -8.05 3.45
CA ARG A 95 -11.37 -6.96 2.77
C ARG A 95 -10.48 -5.73 2.70
N THR A 96 -10.82 -4.82 1.80
CA THR A 96 -10.22 -3.50 1.75
C THR A 96 -10.44 -2.78 3.08
N VAL A 97 -9.35 -2.37 3.73
CA VAL A 97 -9.37 -1.57 4.96
C VAL A 97 -8.58 -0.31 4.71
N VAL A 98 -9.16 0.82 5.10
CA VAL A 98 -8.51 2.13 5.06
C VAL A 98 -8.72 2.77 6.43
N ASP A 99 -7.64 3.04 7.14
CA ASP A 99 -7.65 3.85 8.35
C ASP A 99 -7.73 5.32 7.95
N ARG A 100 -8.98 5.78 7.71
CA ARG A 100 -9.24 7.14 7.23
C ARG A 100 -8.81 8.19 8.25
N ASP A 101 -8.99 7.92 9.54
CA ASP A 101 -8.65 8.87 10.60
C ASP A 101 -7.14 9.08 10.65
N ALA A 102 -6.35 8.01 10.57
CA ALA A 102 -4.90 8.11 10.48
C ALA A 102 -4.42 8.83 9.20
N LEU A 103 -5.06 8.57 8.06
CA LEU A 103 -4.69 9.18 6.77
C LEU A 103 -4.99 10.68 6.70
N VAL A 104 -6.08 11.12 7.36
CA VAL A 104 -6.46 12.53 7.48
C VAL A 104 -5.59 13.25 8.52
N ALA A 105 -5.21 12.57 9.60
CA ALA A 105 -4.37 13.14 10.65
C ALA A 105 -2.88 13.24 10.29
N ALA A 106 -2.38 12.41 9.38
CA ALA A 106 -0.99 12.43 8.93
C ALA A 106 -0.66 13.72 8.16
N ASP A 107 0.59 14.19 8.23
CA ASP A 107 1.03 15.34 7.45
C ASP A 107 1.16 14.96 5.97
N SER A 108 0.87 15.88 5.04
CA SER A 108 1.01 15.60 3.59
C SER A 108 2.45 15.31 3.18
N SER A 109 3.43 15.79 3.95
CA SER A 109 4.86 15.55 3.73
C SER A 109 5.39 14.29 4.41
N ASP A 110 4.58 13.62 5.25
CA ASP A 110 4.97 12.37 5.88
C ASP A 110 5.27 11.30 4.83
N GLU A 111 6.35 10.54 5.03
CA GLU A 111 6.72 9.46 4.15
C GLU A 111 5.79 8.25 4.35
N VAL A 112 5.43 7.61 3.25
CA VAL A 112 4.67 6.36 3.25
C VAL A 112 5.39 5.31 2.43
N LEU A 113 5.27 4.07 2.90
CA LEU A 113 5.69 2.88 2.18
C LEU A 113 4.45 2.19 1.62
N VAL A 114 4.39 2.07 0.30
CA VAL A 114 3.41 1.23 -0.39
C VAL A 114 4.09 -0.06 -0.83
N ARG A 115 3.70 -1.17 -0.22
CA ARG A 115 4.24 -2.51 -0.48
C ARG A 115 3.26 -3.30 -1.32
N ALA A 116 3.69 -3.75 -2.49
CA ALA A 116 2.90 -4.56 -3.40
C ALA A 116 3.49 -5.98 -3.53
N TRP A 117 2.70 -6.99 -3.17
CA TRP A 117 3.05 -8.39 -3.33
C TRP A 117 2.29 -9.02 -4.49
N ASP A 118 2.96 -9.86 -5.27
CA ASP A 118 2.32 -10.71 -6.28
C ASP A 118 1.49 -11.82 -5.62
N GLU A 119 0.32 -12.09 -6.20
CA GLU A 119 -0.56 -13.21 -5.84
C GLU A 119 -0.34 -14.41 -6.77
N SER A 120 0.91 -14.84 -6.97
CA SER A 120 1.27 -16.04 -7.75
C SER A 120 1.34 -17.31 -6.92
#